data_AF-A0A1H4ER81-F1
#
_entry.id   AF-A0A1H4ER81-F1
#
_cell.length_a   1.000
_cell.length_b   1.000
_cell.length_c   1.000
_cell.angle_alpha   90.00
_cell.angle_beta   90.00
_cell.angle_gamma   90.00
#
_symmetry.space_group_name_H-M   'P 1'
#
loop_
_entity.id
_entity.type
_entity.pdbx_description
1 polymer ?
#
loop_
_entity_poly.entity_id
_entity_poly.type
_entity_poly.pdbx_seq_one_letter_code
_entity_poly.pdbx_strand_id
1 'polypeptide(L)'
;MQMAFDTLKAVKELKAAGFEEAQAEAMVGAFGLAVSDNTASKADVQALRDDVAGLKTDMRALDGKVDRLHADLDGKIDLARSDLGGDIRLLKWMNGAILALAAAAFLRFVFMA
;
A
#
# COMPACT_ATOMS: atom_id res chain seq x y z
N MET A 1 -16.81 22.55 16.84
CA MET A 1 -17.00 23.78 17.62
C MET A 1 -15.89 24.76 17.21
N GLN A 2 -16.17 25.62 16.23
CA GLN A 2 -15.27 26.75 15.96
C GLN A 2 -15.44 27.70 17.14
N MET A 3 -14.39 27.89 17.94
CA MET A 3 -14.36 29.05 18.84
C MET A 3 -14.14 30.26 17.95
N ALA A 4 -15.22 30.92 17.54
CA ALA A 4 -15.12 32.16 16.81
C ALA A 4 -14.38 33.18 17.68
N PHE A 5 -13.38 33.84 17.12
CA PHE A 5 -12.65 34.90 17.80
C PHE A 5 -13.61 36.07 18.04
N ASP A 6 -13.90 36.37 19.32
CA ASP A 6 -14.81 37.45 19.70
C ASP A 6 -14.06 38.79 19.64
N THR A 7 -14.06 39.39 18.44
CA THR A 7 -13.46 40.68 18.13
C THR A 7 -13.93 41.78 19.10
N LEU A 8 -15.22 41.77 19.47
CA LEU A 8 -15.83 42.79 20.32
C LEU A 8 -15.33 42.70 21.77
N LYS A 9 -15.22 41.48 22.29
CA LYS A 9 -14.62 41.24 23.60
C LYS A 9 -13.13 41.61 23.60
N ALA A 10 -12.38 41.23 22.56
CA ALA A 10 -10.96 41.54 22.44
C ALA A 10 -10.69 43.05 22.39
N VAL A 11 -11.49 43.82 21.63
CA VAL A 11 -11.38 45.30 21.59
C VAL A 11 -11.66 45.91 22.96
N LYS A 12 -12.69 45.43 23.69
CA LYS A 12 -13.02 45.92 25.05
C LYS A 12 -11.89 45.66 26.04
N GLU A 13 -11.27 44.49 25.98
CA GLU A 13 -10.13 44.14 26.83
C GLU A 13 -8.93 45.04 26.54
N LEU A 14 -8.64 45.34 25.28
CA LEU A 14 -7.57 46.28 24.91
C LEU A 14 -7.85 47.71 25.38
N LYS A 15 -9.10 48.20 25.24
CA LYS A 15 -9.48 49.52 25.78
C LYS A 15 -9.33 49.56 27.30
N ALA A 16 -9.70 48.49 28.01
CA ALA A 16 -9.49 48.38 29.45
C ALA A 16 -8.00 48.35 29.85
N ALA A 17 -7.13 47.88 28.96
CA ALA A 17 -5.68 47.91 29.11
C ALA A 17 -5.04 49.28 28.73
N GLY A 18 -5.84 50.27 28.34
CA GLY A 18 -5.38 51.63 28.04
C GLY A 18 -5.06 51.91 26.58
N PHE A 19 -5.36 50.99 25.65
CA PHE A 19 -5.26 51.26 24.21
C PHE A 19 -6.40 52.18 23.75
N GLU A 20 -6.09 53.10 22.84
CA GLU A 20 -7.11 53.90 22.17
C GLU A 20 -7.98 53.02 21.26
N GLU A 21 -9.25 53.40 21.07
CA GLU A 21 -10.22 52.63 20.28
C GLU A 21 -9.73 52.26 18.88
N ALA A 22 -9.20 53.24 18.14
CA ALA A 22 -8.66 53.01 16.81
C ALA A 22 -7.47 52.03 16.80
N GLN A 23 -6.63 52.06 17.84
CA GLN A 23 -5.50 51.14 17.96
C GLN A 23 -5.97 49.71 18.29
N ALA A 24 -6.92 49.59 19.21
CA ALA A 24 -7.50 48.31 19.60
C ALA A 24 -8.22 47.64 18.41
N GLU A 25 -9.03 48.39 17.67
CA GLU A 25 -9.71 47.89 16.47
C GLU A 25 -8.72 47.46 15.38
N ALA A 26 -7.69 48.26 15.11
CA ALA A 26 -6.67 47.93 14.12
C ALA A 26 -5.89 46.65 14.50
N MET A 27 -5.50 46.50 15.77
CA MET A 27 -4.76 45.32 16.26
C MET A 27 -5.61 44.05 16.20
N VAL A 28 -6.86 44.11 16.67
CA VAL A 28 -7.77 42.95 16.68
C VAL A 28 -8.20 42.59 15.26
N GLY A 29 -8.40 43.58 14.38
CA GLY A 29 -8.71 43.36 12.97
C GLY A 29 -7.56 42.68 12.22
N ALA A 30 -6.33 43.16 12.39
CA ALA A 30 -5.15 42.55 11.78
C ALA A 30 -4.92 41.11 12.29
N PHE A 31 -5.10 40.87 13.59
CA PHE A 31 -4.97 39.54 14.18
C PHE A 31 -6.09 38.59 13.73
N GLY A 32 -7.33 39.08 13.68
CA GLY A 32 -8.48 38.33 13.18
C GLY A 32 -8.30 37.88 11.73
N LEU A 33 -7.84 38.78 10.85
CA LEU A 33 -7.51 38.45 9.46
C LEU A 33 -6.38 37.41 9.38
N ALA A 34 -5.29 37.61 10.13
CA ALA A 34 -4.14 36.70 10.12
C ALA A 34 -4.49 35.28 10.58
N VAL A 35 -5.35 35.14 11.59
CA VAL A 35 -5.81 33.84 12.11
C VAL A 35 -6.83 33.19 11.18
N SER A 36 -7.71 33.96 10.56
CA SER A 36 -8.81 33.42 9.74
C SER A 36 -8.34 32.92 8.37
N ASP A 37 -7.41 33.63 7.72
CA ASP A 37 -7.05 33.35 6.33
C ASP A 37 -5.91 32.33 6.17
N ASN A 38 -5.07 32.14 7.19
CA ASN A 38 -3.81 31.41 7.04
C ASN A 38 -3.60 30.27 8.03
N THR A 39 -4.64 29.87 8.79
CA THR A 39 -4.53 28.75 9.73
C THR A 39 -5.52 27.64 9.41
N ALA A 40 -5.01 26.40 9.36
CA ALA A 40 -5.87 25.22 9.28
C ALA A 40 -6.66 25.10 10.59
N SER A 41 -7.97 24.89 10.50
CA SER A 41 -8.80 24.73 11.68
C SER A 41 -8.54 23.37 12.33
N LYS A 42 -8.94 23.22 13.60
CA LYS A 42 -8.89 21.93 14.29
C LYS A 42 -9.70 20.85 13.57
N ALA A 43 -10.77 21.23 12.87
CA ALA A 43 -11.59 20.30 12.09
C ALA A 43 -10.82 19.79 10.87
N ASP A 44 -10.10 20.65 10.16
CA ASP A 44 -9.27 20.27 9.00
C ASP A 44 -8.16 19.30 9.44
N VAL A 45 -7.49 19.60 10.57
CA VAL A 45 -6.47 18.71 11.13
C VAL A 45 -7.07 17.37 11.55
N GLN A 46 -8.30 17.34 12.07
CA GLN A 46 -8.97 16.09 12.41
C GLN A 46 -9.34 15.29 11.15
N ALA A 47 -9.88 15.93 10.12
CA ALA A 47 -10.18 15.28 8.85
C ALA A 47 -8.92 14.67 8.22
N LEU A 48 -7.81 15.41 8.19
CA LEU A 48 -6.53 14.88 7.71
C LEU A 48 -6.02 13.70 8.54
N ARG A 49 -6.25 13.70 9.86
CA ARG A 49 -5.89 12.56 10.72
C ARG A 49 -6.71 11.32 10.38
N ASP A 50 -7.99 11.50 10.12
CA ASP A 50 -8.91 10.42 9.76
C ASP A 50 -8.55 9.85 8.38
N ASP A 51 -8.25 10.71 7.40
CA ASP A 51 -7.75 10.32 6.07
C ASP A 51 -6.44 9.53 6.17
N VAL A 52 -5.47 10.01 6.96
CA VAL A 52 -4.20 9.30 7.18
C VAL A 52 -4.41 7.94 7.86
N ALA A 53 -5.37 7.84 8.79
CA ALA A 53 -5.73 6.57 9.42
C ALA A 53 -6.37 5.61 8.40
N GLY A 54 -7.20 6.12 7.49
CA GLY A 54 -7.74 5.39 6.35
C GLY A 54 -6.64 4.85 5.44
N LEU A 55 -5.74 5.70 4.97
CA LEU A 55 -4.61 5.32 4.12
C LEU A 55 -3.72 4.25 4.77
N LYS A 56 -3.47 4.34 6.08
CA LYS A 56 -2.71 3.33 6.82
C LYS A 56 -3.41 1.97 6.82
N THR A 57 -4.73 1.95 6.87
CA THR A 57 -5.54 0.73 6.82
C THR A 57 -5.48 0.12 5.42
N ASP A 58 -5.64 0.95 4.39
CA ASP A 58 -5.55 0.51 2.99
C ASP A 58 -4.17 -0.04 2.65
N MET A 59 -3.11 0.60 3.14
CA MET A 59 -1.73 0.13 2.95
C MET A 59 -1.50 -1.25 3.57
N ARG A 60 -1.98 -1.49 4.79
CA ARG A 60 -1.92 -2.83 5.42
C ARG A 60 -2.71 -3.88 4.66
N ALA A 61 -3.86 -3.49 4.09
CA ALA A 61 -4.66 -4.38 3.27
C ALA A 61 -3.95 -4.74 1.95
N LEU A 62 -3.23 -3.79 1.36
CA LEU A 62 -2.38 -4.00 0.18
C LEU A 62 -1.19 -4.92 0.50
N ASP A 63 -0.48 -4.71 1.60
CA ASP A 63 0.60 -5.60 2.04
C ASP A 63 0.10 -7.05 2.15
N GLY A 64 -1.05 -7.26 2.81
CA GLY A 64 -1.65 -8.59 2.90
C GLY A 64 -2.13 -9.18 1.57
N LYS A 65 -2.45 -8.35 0.57
CA LYS A 65 -2.75 -8.84 -0.79
C LYS A 65 -1.47 -9.26 -1.52
N VAL A 66 -0.38 -8.51 -1.36
CA VAL A 66 0.93 -8.83 -1.94
C VAL A 66 1.46 -10.14 -1.38
N ASP A 67 1.39 -10.35 -0.06
CA ASP A 67 1.83 -11.59 0.58
C ASP A 67 1.07 -12.82 0.05
N ARG A 68 -0.25 -12.69 -0.13
CA ARG A 68 -1.08 -13.77 -0.72
C ARG A 68 -0.72 -14.05 -2.17
N LEU A 69 -0.45 -13.00 -2.96
CA LEU A 69 -0.05 -13.16 -4.36
C LEU A 69 1.31 -13.86 -4.46
N HIS A 70 2.28 -13.51 -3.61
CA HIS A 70 3.56 -14.22 -3.55
C HIS A 70 3.36 -15.70 -3.21
N ALA A 71 2.58 -16.00 -2.16
CA ALA A 71 2.32 -17.39 -1.77
C ALA A 71 1.60 -18.21 -2.87
N ASP A 72 0.63 -17.61 -3.58
CA ASP A 72 -0.05 -18.28 -4.71
C ASP A 72 0.91 -18.54 -5.88
N LEU A 73 1.77 -17.57 -6.22
CA LEU A 73 2.76 -17.72 -7.28
C LEU A 73 3.81 -18.78 -6.94
N ASP A 74 4.34 -18.78 -5.71
CA ASP A 74 5.29 -19.80 -5.26
C ASP A 74 4.65 -21.19 -5.34
N GLY A 75 3.41 -21.36 -4.87
CA GLY A 75 2.68 -22.61 -4.96
C GLY A 75 2.47 -23.09 -6.40
N LYS A 76 2.12 -22.17 -7.32
CA LYS A 76 1.98 -22.49 -8.76
C LYS A 76 3.32 -22.89 -9.40
N ILE A 77 4.41 -22.22 -9.02
CA ILE A 77 5.76 -22.54 -9.52
C ILE A 77 6.18 -23.93 -9.03
N ASP A 78 5.95 -24.24 -7.76
CA ASP A 78 6.28 -25.56 -7.19
C ASP A 78 5.49 -26.68 -7.86
N LEU A 79 4.19 -26.49 -8.10
CA LEU A 79 3.36 -27.43 -8.82
C LEU A 79 3.88 -27.65 -10.25
N ALA A 80 4.13 -26.57 -10.99
CA ALA A 80 4.65 -26.64 -12.35
C ALA A 80 6.02 -27.34 -12.41
N ARG A 81 6.91 -27.08 -11.44
CA ARG A 81 8.20 -27.77 -11.32
C ARG A 81 8.03 -29.27 -11.05
N SER A 82 7.10 -29.64 -10.18
CA SER A 82 6.80 -31.04 -9.88
C SER A 82 6.29 -31.79 -11.11
N ASP A 83 5.32 -31.20 -11.82
CA ASP A 83 4.72 -31.78 -13.02
C ASP A 83 5.79 -31.99 -14.11
N LEU A 84 6.53 -30.94 -14.45
CA LEU A 84 7.63 -31.03 -15.43
C LEU A 84 8.70 -32.04 -15.00
N GLY A 85 9.02 -32.12 -13.71
CA GLY A 85 9.94 -33.13 -13.18
C GLY A 85 9.40 -34.55 -13.30
N GLY A 86 8.10 -34.76 -13.16
CA GLY A 86 7.40 -36.01 -13.44
C GLY A 86 7.53 -36.41 -14.90
N ASP A 87 7.15 -35.51 -15.80
CA ASP A 87 7.19 -35.75 -17.25
C ASP A 87 8.59 -36.06 -17.76
N ILE A 88 9.61 -35.32 -17.30
CA ILE A 88 11.01 -35.58 -17.66
C ILE A 88 11.47 -36.97 -17.20
N ARG A 89 11.06 -37.40 -15.99
CA ARG A 89 11.38 -38.74 -15.49
C ARG A 89 10.72 -39.82 -16.33
N LEU A 90 9.45 -39.63 -16.70
CA LEU A 90 8.73 -40.56 -17.55
C LEU A 90 9.38 -40.67 -18.94
N LEU A 91 9.72 -39.54 -19.56
CA LEU A 91 10.43 -39.51 -20.85
C LEU A 91 11.78 -40.23 -20.79
N LYS A 92 12.56 -40.03 -19.72
CA LYS A 92 13.84 -40.75 -19.53
C LYS A 92 13.63 -42.26 -19.46
N TRP A 93 12.62 -42.71 -18.72
CA TRP A 93 12.26 -44.13 -18.62
C TRP A 93 11.84 -44.71 -19.96
N MET A 94 10.94 -44.02 -20.69
CA MET A 94 10.46 -44.46 -22.00
C MET A 94 11.60 -44.57 -23.02
N ASN A 95 12.50 -43.57 -23.07
CA ASN A 95 13.67 -43.62 -23.93
C ASN A 95 14.58 -44.81 -23.60
N GLY A 96 14.78 -45.12 -22.32
CA GLY A 96 15.52 -46.31 -21.89
C GLY A 96 14.89 -47.61 -22.39
N ALA A 97 13.57 -47.74 -22.28
CA ALA A 97 12.83 -48.90 -22.78
C ALA A 97 12.93 -49.03 -24.31
N ILE A 98 12.78 -47.93 -25.05
CA ILE A 98 12.90 -47.92 -26.52
C ILE A 98 14.32 -48.32 -26.95
N LEU A 99 15.35 -47.78 -26.31
CA LEU A 99 16.75 -48.13 -26.60
C LEU A 99 17.02 -49.61 -26.33
N ALA A 100 16.50 -50.18 -25.25
CA ALA A 100 16.63 -51.60 -24.95
C ALA A 100 15.97 -52.48 -26.01
N LEU A 101 14.75 -52.13 -26.45
CA LEU A 101 14.06 -52.83 -27.53
C LEU A 101 14.80 -52.73 -28.86
N ALA A 102 15.31 -51.54 -29.20
CA ALA A 102 16.10 -51.33 -30.41
C ALA A 102 17.39 -52.15 -30.40
N ALA A 103 18.10 -52.19 -29.27
CA ALA A 103 19.30 -53.01 -29.10
C ALA A 103 19.00 -54.51 -29.24
N ALA A 104 17.90 -55.00 -28.64
CA ALA A 104 17.49 -56.40 -28.77
C ALA A 104 17.14 -56.78 -30.22
N ALA A 105 16.42 -55.92 -30.93
CA ALA A 105 16.10 -56.11 -32.35
C ALA A 105 17.37 -56.12 -33.22
N PHE A 106 18.31 -55.21 -32.95
CA PHE A 106 19.59 -55.15 -33.66
C PHE A 106 20.43 -56.41 -33.44
N LEU A 107 20.59 -56.87 -32.20
CA LEU A 107 21.28 -58.12 -31.90
C LEU A 107 20.63 -59.30 -32.63
N ARG A 108 19.30 -59.39 -32.61
CA ARG A 108 18.58 -60.44 -33.34
C ARG A 108 18.84 -60.38 -34.84
N PHE A 109 18.89 -59.19 -35.43
CA PHE A 109 19.20 -59.04 -36.86
C PHE A 109 20.63 -59.48 -37.20
N VAL A 110 21.61 -59.06 -36.39
CA VAL A 110 23.04 -59.36 -36.64
C VAL A 110 23.40 -60.84 -36.42
N PHE A 111 22.80 -61.50 -35.44
CA PHE A 111 23.14 -62.89 -35.09
C PHE A 111 22.25 -63.95 -35.77
N MET A 112 21.18 -63.54 -36.45
CA MET A 112 20.21 -64.44 -37.10
C MET A 112 20.20 -64.30 -38.63
N ALA A 113 21.01 -63.39 -39.18
CA ALA A 113 21.41 -63.31 -40.59
C ALA A 113 22.74 -64.06 -40.80
#